data_AF-A0A925U314-F1
#
_entry.id   AF-A0A925U314-F1
#
_cell.length_a   1.000
_cell.length_b   1.000
_cell.length_c   1.000
_cell.angle_alpha   90.00
_cell.angle_beta   90.00
_cell.angle_gamma   90.00
#
_symmetry.space_group_name_H-M   'P 1'
#
loop_
_entity.id
_entity.type
_entity.pdbx_description
1 polymer ?
#
loop_
_entity_poly.entity_id
_entity_poly.type
_entity_poly.pdbx_seq_one_letter_code
_entity_poly.pdbx_strand_id
1 'polypeptide(L)'
;DETRRKQLIDRLREVYRGQGIEVPNHILEEGVRALEERRFVYDPPQASLSVMLARLYVARSTLGRWIGGGLLAIALVGIGWQAFVVRPRAERETAARIELTETLPRDLNSLYATFEKEAKAPAVLEQAKKVRDAGLASTSAGQTEGARNAAQELRILQQEMRLTYNIKIISRPGESSGLWRIPKVNPDARNYYLIVEAVDERGAVIERPILNEETGQREPVKKWATRVSKAVFEAMQADKRNDGIIQNAVIGVKSSGEIDPRWTVDVQGGALTQW
;
A
#
# COMPACT_ATOMS: atom_id res chain seq x y z
N ASP A 1 41.46 56.36 55.77
CA ASP A 1 40.72 57.17 54.80
C ASP A 1 41.01 58.67 54.82
N GLU A 2 41.47 59.26 55.93
CA GLU A 2 41.79 60.70 56.03
C GLU A 2 42.77 61.21 54.95
N THR A 3 43.81 60.43 54.64
CA THR A 3 44.83 60.79 53.64
C THR A 3 44.29 60.79 52.21
N ARG A 4 43.42 59.82 51.88
CA ARG A 4 42.73 59.76 50.57
C ARG A 4 41.72 60.90 50.41
N ARG A 5 40.98 61.22 51.48
CA ARG A 5 40.02 62.34 51.50
C ARG A 5 40.72 63.66 51.22
N LYS A 6 41.83 63.94 51.91
CA LYS A 6 42.64 65.16 51.68
C LYS A 6 43.17 65.24 50.26
N GLN A 7 43.74 64.15 49.74
CA GLN A 7 44.21 64.10 48.34
C GLN A 7 43.09 64.35 47.33
N LEU A 8 41.88 63.85 47.58
CA LEU A 8 40.72 64.07 46.71
C LEU A 8 40.27 65.55 46.74
N ILE A 9 40.23 66.16 47.92
CA ILE A 9 39.88 67.58 48.09
C ILE A 9 40.93 68.47 47.41
N ASP A 10 42.21 68.18 47.60
CA ASP A 10 43.30 68.95 46.99
C ASP A 10 43.25 68.86 45.46
N ARG A 11 42.98 67.66 44.92
CA ARG A 11 42.80 67.45 43.48
C ARG A 11 41.58 68.17 42.93
N LEU A 12 40.45 68.13 43.62
CA LEU A 12 39.25 68.87 43.23
C LEU A 12 39.49 70.38 43.26
N ARG A 13 40.20 70.88 44.29
CA ARG A 13 40.57 72.29 44.41
C ARG A 13 41.41 72.74 43.21
N GLU A 14 42.39 71.94 42.80
CA GLU A 14 43.24 72.23 41.64
C GLU A 14 42.43 72.28 40.34
N VAL A 15 41.49 71.34 40.14
CA VAL A 15 40.62 71.33 38.95
C VAL A 15 39.73 72.58 38.88
N TYR A 16 39.06 72.96 39.97
CA TYR A 16 38.20 74.15 39.98
C TYR A 16 39.00 75.45 39.81
N ARG A 17 40.19 75.52 40.43
CA ARG A 17 41.07 76.69 40.29
C ARG A 17 41.59 76.85 38.86
N GLY A 18 41.91 75.75 38.17
CA GLY A 18 42.28 75.76 36.75
C GLY A 18 41.15 76.24 35.82
N GLN A 19 39.90 76.18 36.27
CA GLN A 19 38.72 76.71 35.58
C GLN A 19 38.39 78.16 35.97
N GLY A 20 39.24 78.79 36.79
CA GLY A 20 39.05 80.17 37.27
C GLY A 20 37.96 80.30 38.34
N ILE A 21 37.51 79.20 38.94
CA ILE A 21 36.46 79.18 39.96
C ILE A 21 37.11 78.91 41.32
N GLU A 22 37.01 79.87 42.25
CA GLU A 22 37.44 79.67 43.62
C GLU A 22 36.30 79.05 44.45
N VAL A 23 36.45 77.77 44.77
CA VAL A 23 35.50 77.05 45.62
C VAL A 23 36.01 77.04 47.06
N PRO A 24 35.24 77.58 48.03
CA PRO A 24 35.62 77.54 49.44
C PRO A 24 35.82 76.11 49.96
N ASN A 25 36.82 75.91 50.82
CA ASN A 25 37.18 74.58 51.34
C ASN A 25 36.01 73.85 52.01
N HIS A 26 35.11 74.58 52.69
CA HIS A 26 33.96 73.97 53.36
C HIS A 26 32.98 73.31 52.37
N ILE A 27 32.83 73.85 51.15
CA ILE A 27 31.96 73.28 50.11
C ILE A 27 32.57 72.00 49.52
N LEU A 28 33.89 71.97 49.32
CA LEU A 28 34.61 70.77 48.86
C LEU A 28 34.54 69.65 49.90
N GLU A 29 34.73 69.99 51.17
CA GLU A 29 34.61 69.04 52.28
C GLU A 29 33.17 68.51 52.43
N GLU A 30 32.17 69.37 52.29
CA GLU A 30 30.75 68.98 52.37
C GLU A 30 30.34 68.11 51.18
N GLY A 31 30.83 68.40 49.97
CA GLY A 31 30.62 67.59 48.78
C GLY A 31 31.24 66.19 48.89
N VAL A 32 32.48 66.10 49.38
CA VAL A 32 33.14 64.80 49.60
C VAL A 32 32.47 64.02 50.74
N ARG A 33 32.02 64.70 51.80
CA ARG A 33 31.26 64.07 52.90
C ARG A 33 29.92 63.51 52.42
N ALA A 34 29.18 64.25 51.59
CA ALA A 34 27.93 63.78 51.00
C ALA A 34 28.14 62.55 50.07
N LEU A 35 29.29 62.47 49.39
CA LEU A 35 29.68 61.32 48.58
C LEU A 35 29.99 60.09 49.47
N GLU A 36 30.70 60.30 50.59
CA GLU A 36 31.04 59.24 51.56
C GLU A 36 29.82 58.73 52.35
N GLU A 37 28.84 59.59 52.61
CA GLU A 37 27.56 59.23 53.24
C GLU A 37 26.73 58.26 52.38
N ARG A 38 27.21 57.86 51.18
CA ARG A 38 26.53 56.97 50.24
C ARG A 38 25.09 57.39 49.96
N ARG A 39 24.76 58.68 50.15
CA ARG A 39 23.41 59.23 49.93
C ARG A 39 22.90 59.02 48.51
N PHE A 40 23.81 58.74 47.58
CA PHE A 40 23.52 58.50 46.17
C PHE A 40 23.66 57.03 45.74
N VAL A 41 23.93 56.10 46.66
CA VAL A 41 24.08 54.67 46.33
C VAL A 41 22.92 53.88 46.91
N TYR A 42 22.15 53.25 46.02
CA TYR A 42 21.08 52.34 46.41
C TYR A 42 21.67 51.00 46.89
N ASP A 43 21.34 50.59 48.11
CA ASP A 43 21.66 49.25 48.63
C ASP A 43 20.44 48.33 48.43
N PRO A 44 20.49 47.34 47.53
CA PRO A 44 19.35 46.48 47.27
C PRO A 44 18.97 45.64 48.50
N PRO A 45 17.67 45.37 48.69
CA PRO A 45 17.21 44.53 49.79
C PRO A 45 17.80 43.12 49.70
N GLN A 46 18.14 42.53 50.85
CA GLN A 46 18.67 41.17 50.92
C GLN A 46 17.68 40.15 50.34
N ALA A 47 18.21 39.07 49.75
CA ALA A 47 17.39 38.02 49.17
C ALA A 47 16.56 37.32 50.26
N SER A 48 15.25 37.56 50.26
CA SER A 48 14.28 36.90 51.13
C SER A 48 13.12 36.34 50.31
N LEU A 49 12.36 35.41 50.89
CA LEU A 49 11.18 34.83 50.23
C LEU A 49 10.16 35.91 49.82
N SER A 50 9.98 36.94 50.65
CA SER A 50 9.12 38.09 50.36
C SER A 50 9.62 38.90 49.16
N VAL A 51 10.93 39.15 49.08
CA VAL A 51 11.56 39.86 47.94
C VAL A 51 11.48 39.03 46.66
N MET A 52 11.60 37.70 46.77
CA MET A 52 11.46 36.77 45.65
C MET A 52 10.03 36.77 45.10
N LEU A 53 9.02 36.67 45.96
CA LEU A 53 7.61 36.74 45.58
C LEU A 53 7.24 38.11 45.01
N ALA A 54 7.76 39.20 45.58
CA ALA A 54 7.56 40.54 45.05
C ALA A 54 8.15 40.68 43.63
N ARG A 55 9.38 40.20 43.40
CA ARG A 55 9.98 40.17 42.05
C ARG A 55 9.18 39.30 41.08
N LEU A 56 8.70 38.14 41.52
CA LEU A 56 7.85 37.26 40.72
C LEU A 56 6.52 37.96 40.35
N TYR A 57 5.91 38.67 41.30
CA TYR A 57 4.69 39.43 41.09
C TYR A 57 4.90 40.62 40.16
N VAL A 58 6.05 41.31 40.22
CA VAL A 58 6.42 42.38 39.28
C VAL A 58 6.64 41.80 37.88
N ALA A 59 7.29 40.64 37.78
CA ALA A 59 7.49 39.91 36.53
C ALA A 59 6.27 39.11 36.05
N ARG A 60 5.11 39.19 36.73
CA ARG A 60 3.96 38.32 36.45
C ARG A 60 3.43 38.41 35.02
N SER A 61 3.51 39.59 34.41
CA SER A 61 2.99 39.82 33.06
C SER A 61 3.91 39.24 31.98
N THR A 62 5.23 39.26 32.19
CA THR A 62 6.19 38.62 31.29
C THR A 62 6.20 37.11 31.49
N LEU A 63 6.19 36.65 32.73
CA LEU A 63 6.11 35.22 33.06
C LEU A 63 4.79 34.60 32.56
N GLY A 64 3.66 35.29 32.75
CA GLY A 64 2.35 34.84 32.30
C GLY A 64 2.27 34.68 30.78
N ARG A 65 2.94 35.54 30.00
CA ARG A 65 3.03 35.40 28.53
C ARG A 65 3.80 34.14 28.12
N TRP A 66 4.93 33.86 28.76
CA TRP A 66 5.72 32.66 28.47
C TRP A 66 5.00 31.38 28.90
N ILE A 67 4.39 31.37 30.09
CA ILE A 67 3.59 30.24 30.57
C ILE A 67 2.39 30.02 29.64
N GLY A 68 1.67 31.09 29.29
CA GLY A 68 0.54 31.01 28.37
C GLY A 68 0.93 30.50 26.98
N GLY A 69 2.05 30.98 26.43
CA GLY A 69 2.60 30.50 25.17
C GLY A 69 3.04 29.04 25.22
N GLY A 70 3.67 28.61 26.32
CA GLY A 70 4.05 27.22 26.54
C GLY A 70 2.83 26.29 26.65
N LEU A 71 1.82 26.68 27.41
CA LEU A 71 0.55 25.93 27.52
C LEU A 71 -0.16 25.85 26.17
N LEU A 72 -0.20 26.94 25.41
CA LEU A 72 -0.78 26.94 24.06
C LEU A 72 -0.02 26.00 23.13
N ALA A 73 1.32 26.02 23.16
CA ALA A 73 2.14 25.12 22.36
C ALA A 73 1.87 23.64 22.71
N ILE A 74 1.78 23.31 24.00
CA ILE A 74 1.43 21.94 24.45
C ILE A 74 0.04 21.55 23.98
N ALA A 75 -0.95 22.45 24.09
CA ALA A 75 -2.31 22.19 23.62
C ALA A 75 -2.34 21.93 22.11
N LEU A 76 -1.62 22.73 21.31
CA LEU A 76 -1.51 22.55 19.86
C LEU A 76 -0.83 21.24 19.49
N VAL A 77 0.22 20.83 20.22
CA VAL A 77 0.88 19.53 20.03
C VAL A 77 -0.09 18.39 20.36
N GLY A 78 -0.84 18.49 21.47
CA GLY A 78 -1.84 17.48 21.84
C GLY A 78 -2.96 17.35 20.80
N ILE A 79 -3.50 18.47 20.32
CA ILE A 79 -4.50 18.51 19.24
C ILE A 79 -3.93 17.90 17.96
N GLY A 80 -2.70 18.27 17.59
CA GLY A 80 -2.01 17.73 16.43
C GLY A 80 -1.82 16.21 16.52
N TRP A 81 -1.33 15.71 17.66
CA TRP A 81 -1.18 14.27 17.89
C TRP A 81 -2.52 13.52 17.78
N GLN A 82 -3.57 14.07 18.38
CA GLN A 82 -4.89 13.44 18.35
C GLN A 82 -5.50 13.44 16.94
N ALA A 83 -5.33 14.53 16.18
CA ALA A 83 -5.86 14.67 14.83
C ALA A 83 -5.09 13.84 13.80
N PHE A 84 -3.75 13.83 13.86
CA PHE A 84 -2.91 13.22 12.82
C PHE A 84 -2.43 11.79 13.15
N VAL A 85 -2.52 11.34 14.41
CA VAL A 85 -2.04 10.02 14.81
C VAL A 85 -3.16 9.15 15.36
N VAL A 86 -3.95 9.65 16.31
CA VAL A 86 -4.96 8.83 17.02
C VAL A 86 -6.22 8.62 16.17
N ARG A 87 -6.83 9.69 15.68
CA ARG A 87 -8.04 9.62 14.82
C ARG A 87 -7.86 8.71 13.59
N PRO A 88 -6.83 8.89 12.75
CA PRO A 88 -6.67 8.03 11.57
C PRO A 88 -6.37 6.57 11.91
N ARG A 89 -5.78 6.27 13.08
CA ARG A 89 -5.63 4.88 13.55
C ARG A 89 -6.97 4.27 13.94
N ALA A 90 -7.77 4.99 14.72
CA ALA A 90 -9.10 4.53 15.11
C ALA A 90 -10.02 4.31 13.90
N GLU A 91 -9.98 5.21 12.91
CA GLU A 91 -10.74 5.07 11.67
C GLU A 91 -10.32 3.87 10.82
N ARG A 92 -9.02 3.54 10.79
CA ARG A 92 -8.53 2.33 10.10
C ARG A 92 -8.98 1.06 10.78
N GLU A 93 -8.99 1.04 12.11
CA GLU A 93 -9.46 -0.12 12.88
C GLU A 93 -10.96 -0.34 12.71
N THR A 94 -11.77 0.74 12.73
CA THR A 94 -13.21 0.63 12.46
C THR A 94 -13.48 0.22 11.02
N ALA A 95 -12.77 0.79 10.04
CA ALA A 95 -12.90 0.41 8.65
C ALA A 95 -12.54 -1.07 8.43
N ALA A 96 -11.45 -1.56 9.01
CA ALA A 96 -11.06 -2.97 8.93
C ALA A 96 -12.09 -3.90 9.57
N ARG A 97 -12.70 -3.49 10.69
CA ARG A 97 -13.79 -4.24 11.33
C ARG A 97 -15.01 -4.30 10.42
N ILE A 98 -15.51 -3.16 9.94
CA ILE A 98 -16.67 -3.09 9.04
C ILE A 98 -16.41 -3.89 7.77
N GLU A 99 -15.19 -3.78 7.22
CA GLU A 99 -14.80 -4.51 6.03
C GLU A 99 -14.97 -6.02 6.23
N LEU A 100 -14.41 -6.53 7.33
CA LEU A 100 -14.41 -7.95 7.67
C LEU A 100 -15.79 -8.47 8.09
N THR A 101 -16.57 -7.69 8.83
CA THR A 101 -17.86 -8.15 9.40
C THR A 101 -19.03 -7.95 8.46
N GLU A 102 -18.98 -6.95 7.58
CA GLU A 102 -20.10 -6.59 6.73
C GLU A 102 -19.77 -6.70 5.25
N THR A 103 -18.73 -6.01 4.78
CA THR A 103 -18.51 -5.86 3.33
C THR A 103 -18.06 -7.17 2.67
N LEU A 104 -17.06 -7.85 3.22
CA LEU A 104 -16.51 -9.08 2.65
C LEU A 104 -17.52 -10.23 2.67
N PRO A 105 -18.23 -10.52 3.79
CA PRO A 105 -19.29 -11.54 3.78
C PRO A 105 -20.40 -11.23 2.77
N ARG A 106 -20.82 -9.97 2.67
CA ARG A 106 -21.83 -9.54 1.69
C ARG A 106 -21.35 -9.76 0.26
N ASP A 107 -20.12 -9.36 -0.04
CA ASP A 107 -19.50 -9.51 -1.37
C ASP A 107 -19.40 -10.99 -1.75
N LEU A 108 -18.86 -11.84 -0.88
CA LEU A 108 -18.74 -13.29 -1.07
C LEU A 108 -20.09 -13.93 -1.39
N ASN A 109 -21.12 -13.61 -0.61
CA ASN A 109 -22.48 -14.12 -0.82
C ASN A 109 -23.09 -13.61 -2.13
N SER A 110 -22.89 -12.34 -2.48
CA SER A 110 -23.41 -11.76 -3.72
C SER A 110 -22.75 -12.33 -4.98
N LEU A 111 -21.43 -12.59 -4.91
CA LEU A 111 -20.69 -13.26 -5.98
C LEU A 111 -21.22 -14.67 -6.17
N TYR A 112 -21.35 -15.44 -5.08
CA TYR A 112 -21.89 -16.79 -5.12
C TYR A 112 -23.33 -16.84 -5.67
N ALA A 113 -24.20 -15.91 -5.27
CA ALA A 113 -25.57 -15.82 -5.79
C ALA A 113 -25.61 -15.60 -7.32
N THR A 114 -24.55 -15.05 -7.91
CA THR A 114 -24.42 -14.95 -9.37
C THR A 114 -24.13 -16.30 -10.00
N PHE A 115 -23.26 -17.12 -9.39
CA PHE A 115 -23.03 -18.48 -9.84
C PHE A 115 -24.31 -19.31 -9.79
N GLU A 116 -25.12 -19.19 -8.73
CA GLU A 116 -26.42 -19.89 -8.64
C GLU A 116 -27.37 -19.58 -9.81
N LYS A 117 -27.24 -18.40 -10.43
CA LYS A 117 -28.08 -17.98 -11.56
C LYS A 117 -27.49 -18.32 -12.92
N GLU A 118 -26.17 -18.24 -13.06
CA GLU A 118 -25.48 -18.28 -14.36
C GLU A 118 -24.75 -19.59 -14.64
N ALA A 119 -24.37 -20.35 -13.60
CA ALA A 119 -23.65 -21.60 -13.76
C ALA A 119 -24.57 -22.67 -14.35
N LYS A 120 -24.10 -23.33 -15.42
CA LYS A 120 -24.77 -24.45 -16.08
C LYS A 120 -24.21 -25.80 -15.64
N ALA A 121 -22.95 -25.84 -15.22
CA ALA A 121 -22.29 -27.06 -14.77
C ALA A 121 -22.28 -27.15 -13.22
N PRO A 122 -22.75 -28.26 -12.62
CA PRO A 122 -22.77 -28.44 -11.16
C PRO A 122 -21.39 -28.31 -10.51
N ALA A 123 -20.33 -28.73 -11.20
CA ALA A 123 -18.96 -28.61 -10.72
C ALA A 123 -18.53 -27.15 -10.47
N VAL A 124 -19.03 -26.20 -11.28
CA VAL A 124 -18.74 -24.77 -11.12
C VAL A 124 -19.38 -24.23 -9.85
N LEU A 125 -20.64 -24.61 -9.58
CA LEU A 125 -21.33 -24.23 -8.35
C LEU A 125 -20.60 -24.76 -7.11
N GLU A 126 -20.19 -26.03 -7.13
CA GLU A 126 -19.45 -26.64 -6.02
C GLU A 126 -18.09 -25.98 -5.81
N GLN A 127 -17.38 -25.61 -6.88
CA GLN A 127 -16.11 -24.90 -6.75
C GLN A 127 -16.32 -23.48 -6.18
N ALA A 128 -17.28 -22.71 -6.71
CA ALA A 128 -17.59 -21.38 -6.19
C ALA A 128 -18.05 -21.44 -4.72
N LYS A 129 -18.83 -22.47 -4.35
CA LYS A 129 -19.27 -22.71 -2.98
C LYS A 129 -18.08 -22.90 -2.04
N LYS A 130 -17.13 -23.75 -2.42
CA LYS A 130 -15.90 -24.00 -1.63
C LYS A 130 -15.12 -22.72 -1.38
N VAL A 131 -14.92 -21.89 -2.41
CA VAL A 131 -14.19 -20.63 -2.29
C VAL A 131 -14.95 -19.64 -1.40
N ARG A 132 -16.26 -19.49 -1.58
CA ARG A 132 -17.10 -18.66 -0.70
C ARG A 132 -17.02 -19.10 0.76
N ASP A 133 -17.21 -20.39 1.02
CA ASP A 133 -17.25 -20.93 2.38
C ASP A 133 -15.88 -20.77 3.08
N ALA A 134 -14.78 -20.94 2.34
CA ALA A 134 -13.44 -20.63 2.83
C ALA A 134 -13.28 -19.13 3.16
N GLY A 135 -13.79 -18.24 2.31
CA GLY A 135 -13.78 -16.80 2.55
C GLY A 135 -14.58 -16.40 3.80
N LEU A 136 -15.77 -16.96 3.99
CA LEU A 136 -16.61 -16.73 5.18
C LEU A 136 -15.97 -17.30 6.46
N ALA A 137 -15.25 -18.41 6.35
CA ALA A 137 -14.44 -18.92 7.45
C ALA A 137 -13.31 -17.94 7.79
N SER A 138 -12.63 -17.36 6.79
CA SER A 138 -11.61 -16.33 7.00
C SER A 138 -12.17 -15.06 7.65
N THR A 139 -13.37 -14.59 7.28
CA THR A 139 -14.00 -13.43 7.94
C THR A 139 -14.29 -13.71 9.41
N SER A 140 -14.78 -14.91 9.71
CA SER A 140 -15.07 -15.35 11.08
C SER A 140 -13.80 -15.50 11.93
N ALA A 141 -12.68 -15.86 11.30
CA ALA A 141 -11.37 -16.04 11.94
C ALA A 141 -10.55 -14.76 12.10
N GLY A 142 -11.05 -13.58 11.71
CA GLY A 142 -10.25 -12.35 11.76
C GLY A 142 -9.26 -12.17 10.61
N GLN A 143 -9.28 -13.06 9.60
CA GLN A 143 -8.28 -13.14 8.55
C GLN A 143 -8.70 -12.35 7.30
N THR A 144 -8.51 -11.03 7.35
CA THR A 144 -8.90 -10.11 6.27
C THR A 144 -8.31 -10.50 4.91
N GLU A 145 -7.01 -10.83 4.86
CA GLU A 145 -6.34 -11.22 3.61
C GLU A 145 -6.90 -12.52 3.02
N GLY A 146 -7.21 -13.52 3.86
CA GLY A 146 -7.84 -14.76 3.41
C GLY A 146 -9.21 -14.51 2.77
N ALA A 147 -10.02 -13.66 3.40
CA ALA A 147 -11.34 -13.29 2.90
C ALA A 147 -11.26 -12.47 1.60
N ARG A 148 -10.32 -11.53 1.49
CA ARG A 148 -10.06 -10.77 0.25
C ARG A 148 -9.62 -11.67 -0.89
N ASN A 149 -8.72 -12.61 -0.63
CA ASN A 149 -8.24 -13.58 -1.62
C ASN A 149 -9.38 -14.46 -2.12
N ALA A 150 -10.24 -14.97 -1.23
CA ALA A 150 -11.41 -15.73 -1.62
C ALA A 150 -12.40 -14.92 -2.48
N ALA A 151 -12.63 -13.64 -2.13
CA ALA A 151 -13.46 -12.75 -2.94
C ALA A 151 -12.85 -12.51 -4.33
N GLN A 152 -11.54 -12.35 -4.42
CA GLN A 152 -10.84 -12.19 -5.69
C GLN A 152 -10.88 -13.48 -6.54
N GLU A 153 -10.68 -14.64 -5.92
CA GLU A 153 -10.78 -15.94 -6.58
C GLU A 153 -12.18 -16.17 -7.15
N LEU A 154 -13.25 -15.82 -6.41
CA LEU A 154 -14.62 -15.85 -6.94
C LEU A 154 -14.81 -14.92 -8.13
N ARG A 155 -14.23 -13.71 -8.12
CA ARG A 155 -14.31 -12.79 -9.26
C ARG A 155 -13.61 -13.35 -10.50
N ILE A 156 -12.42 -13.95 -10.32
CA ILE A 156 -11.69 -14.61 -11.40
C ILE A 156 -12.50 -15.80 -11.95
N LEU A 157 -13.04 -16.64 -11.07
CA LEU A 157 -13.87 -17.78 -11.46
C LEU A 157 -15.14 -17.33 -12.21
N GLN A 158 -15.73 -16.19 -11.82
CA GLN A 158 -16.90 -15.62 -12.49
C GLN A 158 -16.54 -15.13 -13.89
N GLN A 159 -15.40 -14.45 -14.04
CA GLN A 159 -14.90 -14.00 -15.34
C GLN A 159 -14.64 -15.20 -16.27
N GLU A 160 -13.99 -16.25 -15.76
CA GLU A 160 -13.73 -17.47 -16.53
C GLU A 160 -15.01 -18.22 -16.90
N MET A 161 -15.99 -18.30 -15.98
CA MET A 161 -17.29 -18.92 -16.23
C MET A 161 -18.07 -18.21 -17.35
N ARG A 162 -17.97 -16.89 -17.43
CA ARG A 162 -18.67 -16.08 -18.44
C ARG A 162 -17.95 -16.07 -19.79
N LEU A 163 -16.68 -16.43 -19.81
CA LEU A 163 -15.87 -16.40 -21.00
C LEU A 163 -16.35 -17.47 -22.00
N THR A 164 -16.54 -17.04 -23.25
CA THR A 164 -16.98 -17.91 -24.35
C THR A 164 -15.96 -17.84 -25.48
N TYR A 165 -15.51 -19.00 -25.95
CA TYR A 165 -14.54 -19.10 -27.05
C TYR A 165 -14.54 -20.47 -27.70
N ASN A 166 -14.09 -20.53 -28.94
CA ASN A 166 -13.83 -21.75 -29.68
C ASN A 166 -12.33 -22.07 -29.62
N ILE A 167 -12.00 -23.35 -29.43
CA ILE A 167 -10.64 -23.85 -29.56
C ILE A 167 -10.47 -24.34 -30.99
N LYS A 168 -9.68 -23.61 -31.77
CA LYS A 168 -9.53 -23.80 -33.20
C LYS A 168 -8.11 -24.22 -33.56
N ILE A 169 -7.98 -25.21 -34.43
CA ILE A 169 -6.71 -25.63 -35.03
C ILE A 169 -6.18 -24.50 -35.93
N ILE A 170 -4.92 -24.14 -35.73
CA ILE A 170 -4.25 -23.14 -36.56
C ILE A 170 -4.05 -23.72 -37.96
N SER A 171 -4.60 -23.05 -38.99
CA SER A 171 -4.42 -23.42 -40.39
C SER A 171 -4.16 -22.17 -41.24
N ARG A 172 -2.92 -21.64 -41.14
CA ARG A 172 -2.47 -20.49 -41.92
C ARG A 172 -1.07 -20.75 -42.53
N PRO A 173 -0.73 -20.13 -43.67
CA PRO A 173 0.56 -20.33 -44.32
C PRO A 173 1.74 -20.05 -43.38
N GLY A 174 2.76 -20.90 -43.42
CA GLY A 174 3.97 -20.75 -42.60
C GLY A 174 3.85 -21.24 -41.15
N GLU A 175 2.66 -21.69 -40.70
CA GLU A 175 2.47 -22.29 -39.37
C GLU A 175 2.10 -23.77 -39.45
N SER A 176 2.69 -24.56 -38.54
CA SER A 176 2.30 -25.96 -38.37
C SER A 176 0.94 -26.05 -37.68
N SER A 177 0.13 -27.05 -38.07
CA SER A 177 -1.17 -27.37 -37.45
C SER A 177 -1.08 -28.51 -36.44
N GLY A 178 0.06 -29.18 -36.36
CA GLY A 178 0.28 -30.29 -35.46
C GLY A 178 1.72 -30.74 -35.41
N LEU A 179 2.08 -31.46 -34.36
CA LEU A 179 3.40 -32.03 -34.15
C LEU A 179 3.27 -33.33 -33.38
N TRP A 180 4.35 -34.11 -33.36
CA TRP A 180 4.44 -35.29 -32.49
C TRP A 180 5.73 -35.23 -31.69
N ARG A 181 5.70 -35.80 -30.49
CA ARG A 181 6.86 -35.92 -29.58
C ARG A 181 7.02 -37.37 -29.13
N ILE A 182 8.25 -37.73 -28.81
CA ILE A 182 8.59 -38.99 -28.14
C ILE A 182 8.86 -38.64 -26.68
N PRO A 183 8.05 -39.10 -25.71
CA PRO A 183 8.23 -38.80 -24.30
C PRO A 183 9.57 -39.32 -23.78
N LYS A 184 10.27 -38.52 -22.95
CA LYS A 184 11.51 -38.97 -22.30
C LYS A 184 11.30 -40.20 -21.40
N VAL A 185 10.13 -40.29 -20.78
CA VAL A 185 9.76 -41.38 -19.86
C VAL A 185 9.39 -42.67 -20.58
N ASN A 186 9.00 -42.59 -21.85
CA ASN A 186 8.65 -43.76 -22.66
C ASN A 186 9.09 -43.53 -24.12
N PRO A 187 10.33 -43.89 -24.46
CA PRO A 187 10.91 -43.70 -25.80
C PRO A 187 10.18 -44.46 -26.91
N ASP A 188 9.41 -45.49 -26.57
CA ASP A 188 8.65 -46.30 -27.54
C ASP A 188 7.26 -45.70 -27.84
N ALA A 189 6.83 -44.70 -27.07
CA ALA A 189 5.58 -44.00 -27.28
C ALA A 189 5.73 -42.78 -28.20
N ARG A 190 4.63 -42.43 -28.87
CA ARG A 190 4.51 -41.18 -29.62
C ARG A 190 3.26 -40.43 -29.18
N ASN A 191 3.45 -39.22 -28.68
CA ASN A 191 2.38 -38.30 -28.37
C ASN A 191 2.10 -37.42 -29.59
N TYR A 192 0.82 -37.24 -29.91
CA TYR A 192 0.38 -36.45 -31.05
C TYR A 192 -0.33 -35.19 -30.56
N TYR A 193 -0.06 -34.07 -31.21
CA TYR A 193 -0.56 -32.77 -30.80
C TYR A 193 -1.14 -32.00 -31.98
N LEU A 194 -2.23 -31.28 -31.73
CA LEU A 194 -2.76 -30.27 -32.63
C LEU A 194 -2.44 -28.88 -32.08
N ILE A 195 -1.93 -28.00 -32.93
CA ILE A 195 -1.65 -26.62 -32.53
C ILE A 195 -2.93 -25.82 -32.66
N VAL A 196 -3.36 -25.23 -31.55
CA VAL A 196 -4.65 -24.55 -31.42
C VAL A 196 -4.50 -23.16 -30.82
N GLU A 197 -5.52 -22.35 -31.04
CA GLU A 197 -5.73 -21.04 -30.43
C GLU A 197 -7.16 -20.94 -29.89
N ALA A 198 -7.36 -20.17 -28.82
CA ALA A 198 -8.69 -19.83 -28.33
C ALA A 198 -9.15 -18.56 -29.06
N VAL A 199 -10.33 -18.62 -29.66
CA VAL A 199 -10.89 -17.55 -30.49
C VAL A 199 -12.26 -17.15 -29.96
N ASP A 200 -12.47 -15.87 -29.67
CA ASP A 200 -13.75 -15.35 -29.21
C ASP A 200 -14.79 -15.27 -30.36
N GLU A 201 -16.01 -14.85 -30.03
CA GLU A 201 -17.11 -14.69 -31.00
C GLU A 201 -16.81 -13.68 -32.12
N ARG A 202 -15.84 -12.79 -31.93
CA ARG A 202 -15.43 -11.77 -32.90
C ARG A 202 -14.28 -12.24 -33.78
N GLY A 203 -13.75 -13.44 -33.54
CA GLY A 203 -12.58 -13.95 -34.26
C GLY A 203 -11.24 -13.50 -33.65
N ALA A 204 -11.24 -12.86 -32.49
CA ALA A 204 -10.02 -12.41 -31.83
C ALA A 204 -9.39 -13.55 -31.01
N VAL A 205 -8.07 -13.71 -31.13
CA VAL A 205 -7.33 -14.70 -30.35
C VAL A 205 -7.19 -14.20 -28.91
N ILE A 206 -7.64 -15.01 -27.97
CA ILE A 206 -7.54 -14.74 -26.54
C ILE A 206 -6.41 -15.54 -25.91
N GLU A 207 -5.67 -14.90 -25.01
CA GLU A 207 -4.57 -15.53 -24.27
C GLU A 207 -5.13 -16.45 -23.18
N ARG A 208 -4.54 -17.65 -23.07
CA ARG A 208 -4.97 -18.69 -22.12
C ARG A 208 -3.81 -19.16 -21.25
N PRO A 209 -4.03 -19.38 -19.94
CA PRO A 209 -3.02 -19.94 -19.06
C PRO A 209 -2.97 -21.47 -19.18
N ILE A 210 -2.02 -22.01 -19.95
CA ILE A 210 -1.92 -23.43 -20.27
C ILE A 210 -0.79 -24.09 -19.47
N LEU A 211 -1.07 -25.25 -18.87
CA LEU A 211 -0.07 -26.07 -18.21
C LEU A 211 0.75 -26.83 -19.26
N ASN A 212 2.05 -26.59 -19.30
CA ASN A 212 2.97 -27.34 -20.13
C ASN A 212 3.29 -28.70 -19.47
N GLU A 213 3.04 -29.80 -20.17
CA GLU A 213 3.23 -31.15 -19.63
C GLU A 213 4.71 -31.55 -19.49
N GLU A 214 5.61 -30.93 -20.24
CA GLU A 214 7.05 -31.22 -20.19
C GLU A 214 7.75 -30.44 -19.07
N THR A 215 7.31 -29.21 -18.80
CA THR A 215 7.94 -28.34 -17.77
C THR A 215 7.16 -28.29 -16.45
N GLY A 216 5.87 -28.65 -16.47
CA GLY A 216 4.96 -28.50 -15.33
C GLY A 216 4.59 -27.04 -15.01
N GLN A 217 4.98 -26.07 -15.85
CA GLN A 217 4.70 -24.65 -15.64
C GLN A 217 3.43 -24.21 -16.37
N ARG A 218 2.65 -23.33 -15.74
CA ARG A 218 1.48 -22.70 -16.37
C ARG A 218 1.89 -21.38 -17.00
N GLU A 219 1.77 -21.29 -18.33
CA GLU A 219 2.23 -20.15 -19.11
C GLU A 219 1.05 -19.47 -19.83
N PRO A 220 0.96 -18.13 -19.81
CA PRO A 220 -0.01 -17.40 -20.63
C PRO A 220 0.43 -17.44 -22.10
N VAL A 221 -0.38 -18.08 -22.95
CA VAL A 221 -0.07 -18.23 -24.38
C VAL A 221 -1.29 -17.99 -25.26
N LYS A 222 -1.05 -17.45 -26.46
CA LYS A 222 -2.09 -17.30 -27.50
C LYS A 222 -2.29 -18.55 -28.35
N LYS A 223 -1.28 -19.43 -28.37
CA LYS A 223 -1.31 -20.71 -29.05
C LYS A 223 -0.64 -21.79 -28.21
N TRP A 224 -1.16 -23.00 -28.27
CA TRP A 224 -0.58 -24.16 -27.59
C TRP A 224 -0.84 -25.41 -28.41
N ALA A 225 -0.09 -26.48 -28.16
CA ALA A 225 -0.31 -27.77 -28.77
C ALA A 225 -1.10 -28.66 -27.80
N THR A 226 -2.34 -29.03 -28.14
CA THR A 226 -3.18 -29.92 -27.31
C THR A 226 -2.98 -31.37 -27.72
N ARG A 227 -2.82 -32.26 -26.75
CA ARG A 227 -2.58 -33.69 -26.99
C ARG A 227 -3.86 -34.38 -27.43
N VAL A 228 -3.80 -35.08 -28.55
CA VAL A 228 -4.93 -35.83 -29.13
C VAL A 228 -4.54 -37.28 -29.38
N SER A 229 -5.54 -38.12 -29.63
CA SER A 229 -5.27 -39.47 -30.09
C SER A 229 -4.62 -39.49 -31.49
N LYS A 230 -3.88 -40.57 -31.77
CA LYS A 230 -3.26 -40.80 -33.08
C LYS A 230 -4.29 -40.71 -34.22
N ALA A 231 -5.47 -41.30 -34.02
CA ALA A 231 -6.54 -41.30 -35.01
C ALA A 231 -7.01 -39.88 -35.37
N VAL A 232 -7.19 -39.01 -34.37
CA VAL A 232 -7.56 -37.60 -34.59
C VAL A 232 -6.46 -36.85 -35.36
N PHE A 233 -5.20 -37.06 -34.99
CA PHE A 233 -4.06 -36.44 -35.66
C PHE A 233 -3.94 -36.87 -37.14
N GLU A 234 -4.05 -38.17 -37.41
CA GLU A 234 -3.97 -38.72 -38.76
C GLU A 234 -5.15 -38.29 -39.63
N ALA A 235 -6.36 -38.21 -39.06
CA ALA A 235 -7.54 -37.70 -39.75
C ALA A 235 -7.35 -36.23 -40.17
N MET A 236 -6.88 -35.37 -39.27
CA MET A 236 -6.57 -33.96 -39.58
C MET A 236 -5.47 -33.85 -40.63
N GLN A 237 -4.42 -34.67 -40.53
CA GLN A 237 -3.34 -34.67 -41.50
C GLN A 237 -3.81 -35.08 -42.89
N ALA A 238 -4.67 -36.10 -42.99
CA ALA A 238 -5.25 -36.55 -44.25
C ALA A 238 -6.14 -35.47 -44.86
N ASP A 239 -6.96 -34.81 -44.04
CA ASP A 239 -7.83 -33.70 -44.44
C ASP A 239 -7.01 -32.55 -45.05
N LYS A 240 -6.02 -32.05 -44.30
CA LYS A 240 -5.14 -30.96 -44.74
C LYS A 240 -4.32 -31.31 -45.99
N ARG A 241 -3.97 -32.59 -46.20
CA ARG A 241 -3.22 -33.02 -47.40
C ARG A 241 -4.06 -33.03 -48.66
N ASN A 242 -5.39 -33.12 -48.54
CA ASN A 242 -6.29 -33.22 -49.68
C ASN A 242 -6.38 -31.89 -50.44
N ASP A 243 -6.67 -30.80 -49.75
CA ASP A 243 -6.93 -29.48 -50.34
C ASP A 243 -6.19 -28.32 -49.64
N GLY A 244 -5.38 -28.62 -48.61
CA GLY A 244 -4.68 -27.61 -47.81
C GLY A 244 -5.54 -26.99 -46.70
N ILE A 245 -6.81 -27.37 -46.59
CA ILE A 245 -7.79 -26.81 -45.66
C ILE A 245 -8.07 -27.82 -44.52
N ILE A 246 -8.49 -27.33 -43.36
CA ILE A 246 -8.97 -28.17 -42.26
C ILE A 246 -10.46 -27.88 -42.10
N GLN A 247 -11.30 -28.85 -42.44
CA GLN A 247 -12.74 -28.66 -42.60
C GLN A 247 -13.38 -28.51 -41.22
N ASN A 248 -12.93 -29.31 -40.25
CA ASN A 248 -13.38 -29.29 -38.85
C ASN A 248 -12.32 -28.67 -37.93
N ALA A 249 -11.97 -27.41 -38.19
CA ALA A 249 -10.93 -26.72 -37.43
C ALA A 249 -11.31 -26.45 -35.96
N VAL A 250 -12.60 -26.36 -35.62
CA VAL A 250 -13.03 -26.17 -34.22
C VAL A 250 -13.14 -27.52 -33.54
N ILE A 251 -12.26 -27.76 -32.56
CA ILE A 251 -12.17 -29.04 -31.85
C ILE A 251 -12.67 -28.97 -30.41
N GLY A 252 -12.98 -27.78 -29.91
CA GLY A 252 -13.56 -27.58 -28.60
C GLY A 252 -14.31 -26.25 -28.50
N VAL A 253 -15.30 -26.21 -27.61
CA VAL A 253 -16.12 -25.02 -27.37
C VAL A 253 -16.20 -24.79 -25.87
N LYS A 254 -15.79 -23.59 -25.45
CA LYS A 254 -16.01 -23.06 -24.11
C LYS A 254 -17.28 -22.21 -24.14
N SER A 255 -18.34 -22.69 -23.49
CA SER A 255 -19.60 -21.94 -23.35
C SER A 255 -19.67 -21.20 -22.02
N SER A 256 -20.39 -20.07 -22.01
CA SER A 256 -20.76 -19.37 -20.78
C SER A 256 -21.59 -20.26 -19.84
N GLY A 257 -21.27 -20.19 -18.55
CA GLY A 257 -21.85 -21.00 -17.47
C GLY A 257 -21.06 -22.27 -17.14
N GLU A 258 -19.95 -22.50 -17.82
CA GLU A 258 -19.05 -23.65 -17.61
C GLU A 258 -17.64 -23.12 -17.31
N ILE A 259 -16.71 -23.94 -16.81
CA ILE A 259 -15.28 -23.56 -16.65
C ILE A 259 -14.31 -24.41 -17.48
N ASP A 260 -14.76 -25.57 -17.96
CA ASP A 260 -14.00 -26.41 -18.88
C ASP A 260 -14.59 -26.31 -20.30
N PRO A 261 -13.79 -26.47 -21.35
CA PRO A 261 -14.28 -26.59 -22.71
C PRO A 261 -14.85 -28.00 -22.97
N ARG A 262 -15.89 -28.07 -23.78
CA ARG A 262 -16.39 -29.34 -24.33
C ARG A 262 -15.64 -29.66 -25.61
N TRP A 263 -15.05 -30.84 -25.69
CA TRP A 263 -14.26 -31.28 -26.85
C TRP A 263 -15.10 -32.10 -27.82
N THR A 264 -14.90 -31.88 -29.12
CA THR A 264 -15.52 -32.67 -30.20
C THR A 264 -14.61 -33.78 -30.70
N VAL A 265 -13.36 -33.81 -30.23
CA VAL A 265 -12.34 -34.81 -30.56
C VAL A 265 -11.78 -35.44 -29.29
N ASP A 266 -11.16 -36.60 -29.43
CA ASP A 266 -10.50 -37.31 -28.34
C ASP A 266 -9.20 -36.61 -27.92
N VAL A 267 -9.29 -35.83 -26.83
CA VAL A 267 -8.16 -35.16 -26.18
C VAL A 267 -7.66 -35.97 -24.99
N GLN A 268 -6.34 -36.09 -24.87
CA GLN A 268 -5.68 -36.97 -23.88
C GLN A 268 -5.17 -36.24 -22.63
N GLY A 269 -5.54 -34.96 -22.43
CA GLY A 269 -5.27 -34.24 -21.18
C GLY A 269 -3.84 -33.71 -20.99
N GLY A 270 -3.09 -33.45 -22.08
CA GLY A 270 -1.75 -32.84 -22.05
C GLY A 270 -1.63 -31.67 -23.03
N ALA A 271 -0.71 -30.75 -22.78
CA ALA A 271 -0.45 -29.63 -23.67
C ALA A 271 1.01 -29.19 -23.66
N LEU A 272 1.46 -28.62 -24.78
CA LEU A 272 2.76 -27.97 -24.92
C LEU A 272 2.58 -26.49 -25.22
N THR A 273 3.34 -25.64 -24.53
CA THR A 273 3.33 -24.18 -24.76
C THR A 273 4.50 -23.73 -25.65
N GLN A 274 5.50 -24.60 -25.84
CA GLN A 274 6.70 -24.36 -26.63
C GLN A 274 7.07 -25.64 -27.39
N TRP A 275 7.58 -25.53 -28.62
CA TRP A 275 7.98 -26.66 -29.46
C TRP A 275 9.06 -26.32 -30.49
#